data_AF-A0A971I133-F1
#
_entry.id   AF-A0A971I133-F1
#
_cell.length_a   1.000
_cell.length_b   1.000
_cell.length_c   1.000
_cell.angle_alpha   90.00
_cell.angle_beta   90.00
_cell.angle_gamma   90.00
#
_symmetry.space_group_name_H-M   'P 1'
#
loop_
_entity.id
_entity.type
_entity.pdbx_description
1 polymer ?
#
loop_
_entity_poly.entity_id
_entity_poly.type
_entity_poly.pdbx_seq_one_letter_code
_entity_poly.pdbx_strand_id
1 'polypeptide(L)'
;QQLVLFENTARNMGDSTLQIKHRHIVHTYMADPDYGKGVAEALGIDINDVDLSPMPSDSHEAWIKDKERNAHLNTPTEPANPESAKDLPAQGRDTNAADPTSLYSWENDPQLL
;
A
#
# COMPACT_ATOMS: atom_id res chain seq x y z
N GLN A 1 14.45 7.07 4.37
CA GLN A 1 13.61 5.90 4.72
C GLN A 1 12.23 5.94 4.05
N GLN A 2 11.71 7.10 3.63
CA GLN A 2 10.39 7.21 2.99
C GLN A 2 10.24 6.41 1.68
N LEU A 3 11.27 6.39 0.82
CA LEU A 3 11.28 5.54 -0.39
C LEU A 3 10.98 4.06 -0.09
N VAL A 4 11.65 3.50 0.92
CA VAL A 4 11.46 2.09 1.33
C VAL A 4 10.01 1.84 1.77
N LEU A 5 9.39 2.80 2.47
CA LEU A 5 7.99 2.70 2.90
C LEU A 5 7.05 2.64 1.69
N PHE A 6 7.22 3.52 0.70
CA PHE A 6 6.32 3.61 -0.45
C PHE A 6 6.38 2.35 -1.31
N GLU A 7 7.59 1.86 -1.57
CA GLU A 7 7.79 0.67 -2.40
C GLU A 7 7.37 -0.62 -1.67
N ASN A 8 7.54 -0.69 -0.35
CA ASN A 8 6.99 -1.79 0.46
C ASN A 8 5.46 -1.80 0.40
N THR A 9 4.81 -0.64 0.50
CA THR A 9 3.36 -0.50 0.38
C THR A 9 2.88 -0.93 -1.01
N ALA A 10 3.56 -0.51 -2.07
CA ALA A 10 3.22 -0.90 -3.44
C ALA A 10 3.32 -2.42 -3.66
N ARG A 11 4.37 -3.07 -3.11
CA ARG A 11 4.52 -4.52 -3.13
C ARG A 11 3.43 -5.25 -2.35
N ASN A 12 3.14 -4.81 -1.13
CA ASN A 12 2.09 -5.40 -0.30
C ASN A 12 0.69 -5.25 -0.90
N MET A 13 0.46 -4.20 -1.71
CA MET A 13 -0.81 -4.05 -2.40
C MET A 13 -1.07 -5.13 -3.45
N GLY A 14 -0.02 -5.76 -3.99
CA GLY A 14 -0.14 -6.94 -4.85
C GLY A 14 -1.15 -6.79 -5.99
N ASP A 15 -2.00 -7.80 -6.14
CA ASP A 15 -3.06 -7.94 -7.15
C ASP A 15 -4.37 -7.21 -6.78
N SER A 16 -4.36 -6.38 -5.73
CA SER A 16 -5.52 -5.59 -5.31
C SER A 16 -6.08 -4.76 -6.45
N THR A 17 -7.40 -4.57 -6.48
CA THR A 17 -8.06 -3.83 -7.56
C THR A 17 -7.62 -2.37 -7.62
N LEU A 18 -7.70 -1.74 -8.80
CA LEU A 18 -7.38 -0.31 -8.96
C LEU A 18 -8.21 0.55 -8.00
N GLN A 19 -9.46 0.18 -7.75
CA GLN A 19 -10.32 0.84 -6.77
C GLN A 19 -9.67 0.92 -5.37
N ILE A 20 -9.08 -0.19 -4.90
CA ILE A 20 -8.44 -0.27 -3.58
C ILE A 20 -7.14 0.55 -3.57
N LYS A 21 -6.34 0.43 -4.63
CA LYS A 21 -5.09 1.20 -4.81
C LYS A 21 -5.36 2.71 -4.78
N HIS A 22 -6.37 3.20 -5.51
CA HIS A 22 -6.78 4.60 -5.50
C HIS A 22 -7.25 5.05 -4.10
N ARG A 23 -8.07 4.22 -3.41
CA ARG A 23 -8.52 4.54 -2.05
C ARG A 23 -7.34 4.69 -1.08
N HIS A 24 -6.34 3.83 -1.21
CA HIS A 24 -5.15 3.91 -0.38
C HIS A 24 -4.36 5.20 -0.64
N ILE A 25 -4.15 5.56 -1.92
CA ILE A 25 -3.49 6.81 -2.33
C ILE A 25 -4.21 8.04 -1.76
N VAL A 26 -5.54 8.09 -1.79
CA VAL A 26 -6.31 9.21 -1.23
C VAL A 26 -6.07 9.33 0.27
N HIS A 27 -6.13 8.23 1.02
CA HIS A 27 -5.90 8.25 2.47
C HIS A 27 -4.46 8.64 2.83
N THR A 28 -3.45 8.16 2.09
CA THR A 28 -2.06 8.55 2.32
C THR A 28 -1.81 10.01 1.95
N TYR A 29 -2.45 10.51 0.90
CA TYR A 29 -2.43 11.93 0.52
C TYR A 29 -3.10 12.83 1.57
N MET A 30 -4.22 12.39 2.16
CA MET A 30 -4.88 13.09 3.27
C MET A 30 -3.99 13.17 4.53
N ALA A 31 -3.13 12.18 4.75
CA ALA A 31 -2.18 12.18 5.84
C ALA A 31 -0.99 13.11 5.57
N ASP A 32 -0.39 12.99 4.37
CA ASP A 32 0.68 13.85 3.89
C ASP A 32 0.69 13.87 2.34
N PRO A 33 0.64 15.06 1.68
CA PRO A 33 0.66 15.15 0.23
C PRO A 33 1.83 14.45 -0.45
N ASP A 34 3.03 14.47 0.16
CA ASP A 34 4.23 13.85 -0.41
C ASP A 34 4.21 12.33 -0.22
N TYR A 35 3.54 11.85 0.84
CA TYR A 35 3.31 10.42 1.03
C TYR A 35 2.36 9.86 -0.05
N GLY A 36 1.24 10.53 -0.30
CA GLY A 36 0.30 10.14 -1.35
C GLY A 36 0.95 10.05 -2.73
N LYS A 37 1.75 11.06 -3.08
CA LYS A 37 2.49 11.11 -4.35
C LYS A 37 3.51 9.97 -4.47
N GLY A 38 4.30 9.73 -3.43
CA GLY A 38 5.31 8.66 -3.45
C GLY A 38 4.70 7.27 -3.58
N VAL A 39 3.54 7.03 -2.96
CA VAL A 39 2.80 5.76 -3.11
C VAL A 39 2.19 5.62 -4.50
N ALA A 40 1.65 6.69 -5.07
CA ALA A 40 1.12 6.68 -6.44
C ALA A 40 2.23 6.37 -7.46
N GLU A 41 3.40 7.00 -7.33
CA GLU A 41 4.57 6.73 -8.15
C GLU A 41 5.03 5.27 -8.04
N ALA A 42 5.14 4.74 -6.81
CA ALA A 42 5.53 3.35 -6.58
C ALA A 42 4.51 2.32 -7.14
N LEU A 43 3.24 2.70 -7.23
CA LEU A 43 2.19 1.89 -7.85
C LEU A 43 2.09 2.06 -9.37
N GLY A 44 2.82 3.03 -9.95
CA GLY A 44 2.75 3.36 -11.38
C GLY A 44 1.42 4.03 -11.78
N ILE A 45 0.76 4.72 -10.85
CA ILE A 45 -0.50 5.43 -11.08
C ILE A 45 -0.20 6.94 -11.11
N ASP A 46 -0.65 7.64 -12.15
CA ASP A 46 -0.56 9.10 -12.16
C ASP A 46 -1.50 9.67 -11.07
N ILE A 47 -0.96 10.49 -10.18
CA ILE A 47 -1.73 11.14 -9.12
C ILE A 47 -2.87 12.00 -9.69
N ASN A 48 -2.74 12.49 -10.92
CA ASN A 48 -3.78 13.27 -11.59
C ASN A 48 -4.97 12.42 -12.05
N ASP A 49 -4.80 11.11 -12.20
CA ASP A 49 -5.88 10.17 -12.50
C ASP A 49 -6.65 9.74 -11.23
N VAL A 50 -6.15 10.13 -10.06
CA VAL A 50 -6.76 9.83 -8.77
C VAL A 50 -7.64 11.00 -8.34
N ASP A 51 -8.91 10.73 -8.08
CA ASP A 51 -9.77 11.69 -7.38
C ASP A 51 -9.32 11.83 -5.92
N LEU A 52 -8.60 12.92 -5.64
CA LEU A 52 -8.06 13.29 -4.32
C LEU A 52 -9.11 13.91 -3.38
N SER A 53 -10.40 13.89 -3.76
CA SER A 53 -11.46 14.34 -2.87
C SER A 53 -11.39 13.56 -1.53
N PRO A 54 -11.41 14.26 -0.38
CA PRO A 54 -11.29 13.62 0.91
C PRO A 54 -12.45 12.64 1.15
N MET A 55 -12.14 11.51 1.77
CA MET A 55 -13.07 10.40 2.03
C MET A 55 -13.42 10.33 3.54
N PRO A 56 -14.33 11.18 4.05
CA PRO A 56 -14.69 11.16 5.45
C PRO A 56 -15.51 9.91 5.78
N SER A 57 -15.09 9.17 6.82
CA SER A 57 -15.85 8.01 7.34
C SER A 57 -16.94 8.46 8.32
N ASP A 58 -17.77 9.41 7.93
CA ASP A 58 -18.77 10.04 8.81
C ASP A 58 -20.06 9.22 8.94
N SER A 59 -20.48 8.57 7.87
CA SER A 59 -21.79 7.94 7.73
C SER A 59 -21.74 6.76 6.77
N HIS A 60 -22.68 5.83 6.94
CA HIS A 60 -22.82 4.69 6.04
C HIS A 60 -23.17 5.13 4.60
N GLU A 61 -23.98 6.18 4.45
CA GLU A 61 -24.35 6.73 3.15
C GLU A 61 -23.14 7.32 2.39
N ALA A 62 -22.26 8.05 3.08
CA ALA A 62 -21.01 8.53 2.48
C ALA A 62 -20.13 7.36 2.04
N TRP A 63 -19.98 6.34 2.90
CA TRP A 63 -19.22 5.14 2.56
C TRP A 63 -19.75 4.41 1.31
N ILE A 64 -21.08 4.33 1.14
CA ILE A 64 -21.69 3.75 -0.07
C ILE A 64 -21.31 4.58 -1.30
N LYS A 65 -21.46 5.90 -1.25
CA LYS A 65 -21.13 6.81 -2.37
C LYS A 65 -19.64 6.69 -2.75
N ASP A 66 -18.75 6.62 -1.77
CA ASP A 66 -17.31 6.46 -2.00
C ASP A 66 -16.94 5.10 -2.61
N LYS A 67 -17.68 4.05 -2.24
CA LYS A 67 -17.55 2.74 -2.87
C LYS A 67 -18.04 2.78 -4.32
N GLU A 68 -19.15 3.46 -4.59
CA GLU A 68 -19.73 3.56 -5.93
C GLU A 68 -18.88 4.42 -6.88
N ARG A 69 -18.26 5.48 -6.37
CA ARG A 69 -17.40 6.43 -7.12
C ARG A 69 -16.41 5.75 -8.06
N ASN A 70 -15.68 4.74 -7.55
CA ASN A 70 -14.64 4.03 -8.27
C ASN A 70 -15.03 2.56 -8.55
N ALA A 71 -16.32 2.23 -8.58
CA ALA A 71 -16.78 0.86 -8.79
C ALA A 71 -16.31 0.25 -10.13
N HIS A 72 -16.15 1.09 -11.16
CA HIS A 72 -15.65 0.68 -12.47
C HIS A 72 -14.17 0.21 -12.45
N LEU A 73 -13.40 0.63 -11.45
CA LEU A 73 -11.99 0.25 -11.24
C LEU A 73 -11.84 -1.04 -10.41
N ASN A 74 -12.96 -1.68 -10.04
CA ASN A 74 -12.93 -2.89 -9.22
C ASN A 74 -12.67 -4.15 -10.05
N THR A 75 -11.59 -4.13 -10.82
CA THR A 75 -11.10 -5.26 -11.61
C THR A 75 -9.78 -5.76 -11.04
N PRO A 76 -9.48 -7.07 -11.09
CA PRO A 76 -8.17 -7.59 -10.70
C PRO A 76 -7.05 -6.88 -11.47
N THR A 77 -5.92 -6.66 -10.82
CA THR A 77 -4.76 -6.01 -11.44
C THR A 77 -3.50 -6.83 -11.25
N GLU A 78 -2.48 -6.52 -12.05
CA GLU A 78 -1.15 -7.08 -11.83
C GLU A 78 -0.44 -6.37 -10.66
N PRO A 79 0.42 -7.08 -9.91
CA PRO A 79 1.27 -6.48 -8.89
C PRO A 79 2.18 -5.37 -9.44
N ALA A 80 2.33 -4.30 -8.67
CA ALA A 80 3.28 -3.23 -9.01
C ALA A 80 4.72 -3.75 -8.87
N ASN A 81 5.60 -3.32 -9.80
CA ASN A 81 7.02 -3.63 -9.75
C ASN A 81 7.82 -2.33 -9.59
N PRO A 82 7.97 -1.81 -8.35
CA PRO A 82 8.69 -0.56 -8.10
C PRO A 82 10.17 -0.68 -8.48
N GLU A 83 10.83 0.45 -8.76
CA GLU A 83 12.22 0.47 -9.26
C GLU A 83 13.20 -0.29 -8.38
N SER A 84 13.11 -0.16 -7.05
CA SER A 84 13.99 -0.91 -6.14
C SER A 84 13.82 -2.43 -6.19
N ALA A 85 12.67 -2.92 -6.68
CA ALA A 85 12.36 -4.33 -6.78
C ALA A 85 12.61 -4.94 -8.16
N LYS A 86 12.99 -4.10 -9.15
CA LYS A 86 13.24 -4.52 -10.52
C LYS A 86 14.36 -5.55 -10.63
N ASP A 87 15.41 -5.39 -9.82
CA ASP A 87 16.61 -6.23 -9.83
C ASP A 87 16.67 -7.22 -8.64
N LEU A 88 15.62 -7.27 -7.80
CA LEU A 88 15.59 -8.18 -6.66
C LEU A 88 15.21 -9.60 -7.12
N PRO A 89 15.99 -10.63 -6.72
CA PRO A 89 15.60 -12.02 -6.96
C PRO A 89 14.30 -12.35 -6.21
N ALA A 90 13.59 -13.40 -6.62
CA ALA A 90 12.32 -13.80 -5.98
C ALA A 90 12.46 -13.98 -4.45
N GLN A 91 13.65 -14.38 -3.96
CA GLN A 91 13.95 -14.49 -2.52
C GLN A 91 14.15 -13.14 -1.81
N GLY A 92 14.51 -12.08 -2.52
CA GLY A 92 14.69 -10.73 -1.94
C GLY A 92 13.38 -9.96 -1.73
N ARG A 93 12.24 -10.57 -2.11
CA ARG A 93 10.90 -10.01 -1.95
C ARG A 93 10.24 -10.43 -0.63
N ASP A 94 10.70 -11.53 -0.04
CA ASP A 94 10.27 -12.01 1.26
C ASP A 94 11.23 -11.48 2.33
N THR A 95 10.79 -10.49 3.11
CA THR A 95 11.59 -9.92 4.20
C THR A 95 11.42 -10.69 5.51
N ASN A 96 10.65 -11.78 5.52
CA ASN A 96 10.48 -12.58 6.72
C ASN A 96 11.74 -13.41 7.01
N ALA A 97 11.98 -13.70 8.29
CA ALA A 97 12.99 -14.66 8.67
C ALA A 97 12.63 -16.01 8.06
N ALA A 98 13.59 -16.65 7.38
CA ALA A 98 13.40 -17.98 6.78
C ALA A 98 12.99 -19.03 7.84
N ASP A 99 13.43 -18.84 9.08
CA ASP A 99 12.97 -19.57 10.25
C ASP A 99 12.56 -18.56 11.34
N PRO A 100 11.27 -18.32 11.57
CA PRO A 100 10.79 -17.43 12.62
C PRO A 100 11.22 -17.86 14.02
N THR A 101 11.45 -19.17 14.24
CA THR A 101 11.86 -19.72 15.54
C THR A 101 13.34 -19.50 15.85
N SER A 102 14.13 -19.10 14.86
CA SER A 102 15.53 -18.67 15.04
C SER A 102 15.68 -17.29 15.67
N LEU A 103 14.60 -16.51 15.72
CA LEU A 103 14.54 -15.24 16.45
C LEU A 103 14.46 -15.50 17.97
N TYR A 104 14.42 -14.43 18.76
CA TYR A 104 14.28 -14.55 20.21
C TYR A 104 13.01 -15.35 20.58
N SER A 105 13.14 -16.31 21.49
CA SER A 105 11.98 -16.94 22.10
C SER A 105 11.23 -15.89 22.92
N TRP A 106 9.93 -16.08 23.13
CA TRP A 106 9.12 -15.20 23.97
C TRP A 106 9.66 -15.05 25.41
N GLU A 107 10.44 -16.03 25.89
CA GLU A 107 11.10 -16.01 27.21
C GLU A 107 12.37 -15.16 27.26
N ASN A 108 13.03 -14.93 26.11
CA ASN A 108 14.28 -14.18 25.99
C ASN A 108 14.13 -12.97 25.08
N ASP A 109 12.91 -12.47 24.91
CA ASP A 109 12.64 -11.29 24.08
C ASP A 109 13.13 -10.04 24.82
N PRO A 110 14.17 -9.35 24.31
CA PRO A 110 14.73 -8.16 24.94
C PRO A 110 13.77 -6.96 24.97
N GLN A 111 12.62 -7.06 24.29
CA GLN A 111 11.56 -6.04 24.25
C GLN A 111 10.39 -6.37 25.17
N LEU A 112 10.27 -7.62 25.65
CA LEU A 112 9.36 -7.96 26.74
C LEU A 112 10.00 -7.52 28.06
N LEU A 113 9.33 -6.63 28.79
CA LEU A 113 9.68 -6.21 30.15
C LEU A 113 9.40 -7.33 31.17
#